data_AF-A0A846ZH19-F1
#
_entry.id   AF-A0A846ZH19-F1
#
_cell.length_a   1.000
_cell.length_b   1.000
_cell.length_c   1.000
_cell.angle_alpha   90.00
_cell.angle_beta   90.00
_cell.angle_gamma   90.00
#
_symmetry.space_group_name_H-M   'P 1'
#
loop_
_entity.id
_entity.type
_entity.pdbx_description
1 polymer ?
#
loop_
_entity_poly.entity_id
_entity_poly.type
_entity_poly.pdbx_seq_one_letter_code
_entity_poly.pdbx_strand_id
1 'polypeptide(L)'
;MALSNQIKALRKSLGLTQQAFADQLFISYQSVSSWEREKGHPTAEMMLTIIDTFDLPLNFFMPNAHTQDAVDDEQRILAAFIKSMTASAVKAPSMSTVANFAGLPQTHVTHYFPTFDDLAYATINAVDDNIKATVESRLAVNDDILAIFVQDLAPLLYQEHAVLHILYTRPYIRGVWVQFLKAKYKSLLLKYQPAAANDILGTEYFIETLTGFISVWMSQETPEPIAAYQNRIQQLTTRAIVNWHD
;
A
#
# COMPACT_ATOMS: atom_id res chain seq x y z
N MET A 1 2.17 -9.15 -18.46
CA MET A 1 3.37 -10.00 -18.26
C MET A 1 3.24 -10.68 -16.91
N ALA A 2 3.62 -11.96 -16.78
CA ALA A 2 3.62 -12.62 -15.47
C ALA A 2 4.69 -12.00 -14.55
N LEU A 3 4.40 -11.91 -13.25
CA LEU A 3 5.28 -11.34 -12.22
C LEU A 3 6.67 -12.00 -12.19
N SER A 4 6.75 -13.31 -12.44
CA SER A 4 8.00 -14.07 -12.61
C SER A 4 8.95 -13.43 -13.63
N ASN A 5 8.40 -12.95 -14.75
CA ASN A 5 9.14 -12.30 -15.82
C ASN A 5 9.56 -10.87 -15.44
N GLN A 6 8.73 -10.13 -14.69
CA GLN A 6 9.09 -8.80 -14.18
C GLN A 6 10.29 -8.87 -13.24
N ILE A 7 10.29 -9.79 -12.27
CA ILE A 7 11.43 -9.99 -11.35
C ILE A 7 12.70 -10.35 -12.13
N LYS A 8 12.60 -11.29 -13.06
CA LYS A 8 13.72 -11.73 -13.88
C LYS A 8 14.27 -10.61 -14.77
N ALA A 9 13.38 -9.78 -15.34
CA ALA A 9 13.75 -8.65 -16.16
C ALA A 9 14.48 -7.58 -15.34
N LEU A 10 13.90 -7.19 -14.18
CA LEU A 10 14.51 -6.25 -13.23
C LEU A 10 15.92 -6.70 -12.82
N ARG A 11 16.06 -7.95 -12.38
CA ARG A 11 17.36 -8.47 -11.97
C ARG A 11 18.39 -8.40 -13.11
N LYS A 12 17.99 -8.78 -14.32
CA LYS A 12 18.87 -8.75 -15.50
C LYS A 12 19.23 -7.33 -15.91
N SER A 13 18.32 -6.36 -15.84
CA SER A 13 18.63 -4.97 -16.14
C SER A 13 19.62 -4.36 -15.15
N LEU A 14 19.64 -4.84 -13.91
CA LEU A 14 20.63 -4.48 -12.90
C LEU A 14 21.98 -5.23 -13.04
N GLY A 15 22.10 -6.16 -14.00
CA GLY A 15 23.31 -6.97 -14.18
C GLY A 15 23.57 -7.98 -13.06
N LEU A 16 22.58 -8.30 -12.23
CA LEU A 16 22.74 -9.14 -11.04
C LEU A 16 22.54 -10.63 -11.36
N THR A 17 23.31 -11.48 -10.66
CA THR A 17 23.02 -12.92 -10.60
C THR A 17 21.81 -13.17 -9.68
N GLN A 18 21.18 -14.34 -9.77
CA GLN A 18 20.09 -14.71 -8.84
C GLN A 18 20.55 -14.69 -7.37
N GLN A 19 21.81 -15.07 -7.11
CA GLN A 19 22.40 -14.99 -5.77
C GLN A 19 22.55 -13.54 -5.32
N ALA A 20 23.17 -12.68 -6.15
CA ALA A 20 23.37 -11.28 -5.79
C ALA A 20 22.04 -10.54 -5.56
N PHE A 21 21.00 -10.86 -6.33
CA PHE A 21 19.65 -10.32 -6.12
C PHE A 21 19.04 -10.80 -4.80
N ALA A 22 19.23 -12.08 -4.45
CA ALA A 22 18.79 -12.63 -3.17
C ALA A 22 19.50 -11.98 -1.98
N ASP A 23 20.81 -11.72 -2.12
CA ASP A 23 21.64 -11.09 -1.08
C ASP A 23 21.16 -9.66 -0.78
N GLN A 24 20.82 -8.87 -1.82
CA GLN A 24 20.28 -7.51 -1.65
C GLN A 24 18.93 -7.50 -0.91
N LEU A 25 18.13 -8.55 -1.06
CA LEU A 25 16.83 -8.70 -0.43
C LEU A 25 16.89 -9.47 0.91
N PHE A 26 18.08 -9.89 1.34
CA PHE A 26 18.30 -10.71 2.54
C PHE A 26 17.48 -12.01 2.55
N ILE A 27 17.35 -12.66 1.39
CA ILE A 27 16.64 -13.94 1.23
C ILE A 27 17.55 -15.01 0.64
N SER A 28 17.05 -16.25 0.61
CA SER A 28 17.77 -17.35 -0.02
C SER A 28 17.73 -17.28 -1.54
N TYR A 29 18.80 -17.72 -2.19
CA TYR A 29 18.85 -17.95 -3.65
C TYR A 29 17.69 -18.81 -4.15
N GLN A 30 17.29 -19.83 -3.36
CA GLN A 30 16.21 -20.73 -3.69
C GLN A 30 14.88 -20.00 -3.86
N SER A 31 14.64 -18.92 -3.11
CA SER A 31 13.44 -18.09 -3.22
C SER A 31 13.39 -17.41 -4.59
N VAL A 32 14.45 -16.67 -4.96
CA VAL A 32 14.57 -16.01 -6.26
C VAL A 32 14.48 -17.01 -7.41
N SER A 33 15.20 -18.14 -7.29
CA SER A 33 15.16 -19.21 -8.28
C SER A 33 13.76 -19.80 -8.43
N SER A 34 13.00 -19.93 -7.35
CA SER A 34 11.63 -20.45 -7.36
C SER A 34 10.68 -19.50 -8.08
N TRP A 35 10.75 -18.20 -7.76
CA TRP A 35 9.91 -17.16 -8.39
C TRP A 35 10.16 -17.06 -9.90
N GLU A 36 11.42 -17.01 -10.33
CA GLU A 36 11.77 -16.90 -11.76
C GLU A 36 11.45 -18.16 -12.58
N ARG A 37 11.12 -19.27 -11.92
CA ARG A 37 10.69 -20.54 -12.54
C ARG A 37 9.22 -20.84 -12.31
N GLU A 38 8.45 -19.89 -11.78
CA GLU A 38 7.01 -20.02 -11.51
C GLU A 38 6.69 -21.21 -10.57
N LYS A 39 7.64 -21.59 -9.71
CA LYS A 39 7.45 -22.66 -8.70
C LYS A 39 7.03 -22.11 -7.34
N GLY A 40 7.09 -20.80 -7.17
CA GLY A 40 6.64 -20.08 -5.99
C GLY A 40 6.30 -18.65 -6.37
N HIS A 41 5.77 -17.92 -5.40
CA HIS A 41 5.33 -16.53 -5.57
C HIS A 41 5.89 -15.70 -4.40
N PRO A 42 6.35 -14.46 -4.61
CA PRO A 42 6.66 -13.57 -3.50
C PRO A 42 5.36 -13.18 -2.78
N THR A 43 5.48 -12.91 -1.48
CA THR A 43 4.42 -12.27 -0.71
C THR A 43 4.30 -10.80 -1.09
N ALA A 44 3.20 -10.14 -0.72
CA ALA A 44 3.02 -8.71 -0.96
C ALA A 44 4.06 -7.89 -0.19
N GLU A 45 4.42 -8.29 1.03
CA GLU A 45 5.53 -7.68 1.77
C GLU A 45 6.85 -7.75 0.99
N MET A 46 7.15 -8.90 0.39
CA MET A 46 8.35 -9.08 -0.42
C MET A 46 8.32 -8.28 -1.72
N MET A 47 7.15 -8.14 -2.36
CA MET A 47 6.97 -7.22 -3.48
C MET A 47 7.32 -5.77 -3.08
N LEU A 48 6.82 -5.31 -1.93
CA LEU A 48 7.15 -3.98 -1.39
C LEU A 48 8.63 -3.85 -1.02
N THR A 49 9.25 -4.90 -0.46
CA THR A 49 10.69 -4.90 -0.18
C THR A 49 11.52 -4.78 -1.46
N ILE A 50 11.14 -5.47 -2.54
CA ILE A 50 11.80 -5.33 -3.85
C ILE A 50 11.66 -3.91 -4.36
N ILE A 51 10.46 -3.32 -4.25
CA ILE A 51 10.20 -1.95 -4.69
C ILE A 51 11.09 -0.96 -3.94
N ASP A 52 11.15 -1.04 -2.62
CA ASP A 52 11.96 -0.15 -1.77
C ASP A 52 13.47 -0.34 -2.03
N THR A 53 13.93 -1.60 -2.09
CA THR A 53 15.36 -1.94 -2.27
C THR A 53 15.93 -1.42 -3.58
N PHE A 54 15.13 -1.42 -4.65
CA PHE A 54 15.57 -1.05 -6.00
C PHE A 54 14.97 0.26 -6.50
N ASP A 55 14.41 1.09 -5.61
CA ASP A 55 13.81 2.40 -5.90
C ASP A 55 12.84 2.36 -7.10
N LEU A 56 11.88 1.45 -7.03
CA LEU A 56 10.90 1.23 -8.10
C LEU A 56 9.62 2.02 -7.83
N PRO A 57 8.80 2.30 -8.86
CA PRO A 57 7.44 2.78 -8.66
C PRO A 57 6.63 1.82 -7.78
N LEU A 58 5.82 2.34 -6.86
CA LEU A 58 4.99 1.53 -5.95
C LEU A 58 4.01 0.59 -6.67
N ASN A 59 3.65 0.90 -7.91
CA ASN A 59 2.78 0.13 -8.78
C ASN A 59 3.56 -0.79 -9.76
N PHE A 60 4.86 -1.01 -9.56
CA PHE A 60 5.71 -1.78 -10.48
C PHE A 60 5.17 -3.18 -10.82
N PHE A 61 4.56 -3.87 -9.85
CA PHE A 61 4.00 -5.21 -10.04
C PHE A 61 2.51 -5.19 -10.43
N MET A 62 1.92 -4.02 -10.69
CA MET A 62 0.51 -3.96 -11.09
C MET A 62 0.31 -4.66 -12.44
N PRO A 63 -0.79 -5.40 -12.61
CA PRO A 63 -1.17 -5.92 -13.92
C PRO A 63 -1.35 -4.78 -14.92
N ASN A 64 -0.81 -4.94 -16.14
CA ASN A 64 -1.16 -4.04 -17.23
C ASN A 64 -2.42 -4.57 -17.91
N ALA A 65 -3.59 -4.04 -17.55
CA ALA A 65 -4.82 -4.31 -18.28
C ALA A 65 -4.78 -3.61 -19.65
N HIS A 66 -5.02 -4.35 -20.73
CA HIS A 66 -4.91 -3.86 -22.11
C HIS A 66 -6.27 -3.68 -22.81
N THR A 67 -7.37 -4.12 -22.19
CA THR A 67 -8.73 -4.07 -22.73
C THR A 67 -9.73 -3.58 -21.68
N GLN A 68 -10.85 -2.98 -22.11
CA GLN A 68 -11.88 -2.49 -21.19
C GLN A 68 -12.51 -3.63 -20.37
N ASP A 69 -12.83 -4.77 -20.99
CA ASP A 69 -13.39 -5.93 -20.29
C ASP A 69 -12.46 -6.44 -19.17
N ALA A 70 -11.14 -6.36 -19.39
CA ALA A 70 -10.16 -6.75 -18.38
C ALA A 70 -10.14 -5.78 -17.19
N VAL A 71 -10.32 -4.48 -17.44
CA VAL A 71 -10.42 -3.46 -16.38
C VAL A 71 -11.69 -3.68 -15.55
N ASP A 72 -12.81 -3.96 -16.19
CA ASP A 72 -14.09 -4.17 -15.51
C ASP A 72 -14.06 -5.43 -14.62
N ASP A 73 -13.47 -6.53 -15.13
CA ASP A 73 -13.28 -7.76 -14.34
C ASP A 73 -12.30 -7.55 -13.19
N GLU A 74 -11.21 -6.80 -13.39
CA GLU A 74 -10.25 -6.47 -12.35
C GLU A 74 -10.93 -5.73 -11.20
N GLN A 75 -11.66 -4.64 -11.50
CA GLN A 75 -12.41 -3.86 -10.52
C GLN A 75 -13.44 -4.70 -9.78
N ARG A 76 -14.16 -5.57 -10.50
CA ARG A 76 -15.15 -6.49 -9.91
C ARG A 76 -14.50 -7.48 -8.94
N ILE A 77 -13.33 -8.01 -9.28
CA ILE A 77 -12.58 -8.93 -8.43
C ILE A 77 -12.06 -8.21 -7.17
N LEU A 78 -11.49 -7.01 -7.31
CA LEU A 78 -10.99 -6.23 -6.16
C LEU A 78 -12.14 -5.83 -5.21
N ALA A 79 -13.29 -5.42 -5.76
CA ALA A 79 -14.48 -5.15 -4.95
C ALA A 79 -14.99 -6.40 -4.21
N ALA A 80 -14.97 -7.56 -4.86
CA ALA A 80 -15.32 -8.83 -4.23
C ALA A 80 -14.33 -9.22 -3.13
N PHE A 81 -13.05 -8.94 -3.31
CA PHE A 81 -12.02 -9.17 -2.29
C PHE A 81 -12.26 -8.30 -1.05
N ILE A 82 -12.51 -7.00 -1.21
CA ILE A 82 -12.87 -6.10 -0.10
C ILE A 82 -14.13 -6.59 0.64
N LYS A 83 -15.17 -6.98 -0.11
CA LYS A 83 -16.41 -7.54 0.46
C LYS A 83 -16.16 -8.81 1.26
N SER A 84 -15.26 -9.68 0.78
CA SER A 84 -14.89 -10.90 1.50
C SER A 84 -14.12 -10.63 2.80
N MET A 85 -13.27 -9.60 2.84
CA MET A 85 -12.59 -9.15 4.08
C MET A 85 -13.54 -8.44 5.05
N THR A 86 -14.62 -7.83 4.54
CA THR A 86 -15.70 -7.30 5.38
C THR A 86 -16.43 -8.43 6.10
N ALA A 87 -16.67 -9.55 5.42
CA ALA A 87 -17.39 -10.70 5.96
C ALA A 87 -16.60 -11.48 7.04
N SER A 88 -15.27 -11.38 7.08
CA SER A 88 -14.46 -12.01 8.14
C SER A 88 -13.28 -11.17 8.58
N ALA A 89 -13.29 -10.77 9.86
CA ALA A 89 -12.21 -9.98 10.44
C ALA A 89 -10.93 -10.79 10.68
N VAL A 90 -11.06 -12.09 10.95
CA VAL A 90 -9.95 -12.92 11.46
C VAL A 90 -9.37 -13.83 10.38
N LYS A 91 -10.20 -14.31 9.45
CA LYS A 91 -9.78 -15.27 8.42
C LYS A 91 -9.58 -14.57 7.08
N ALA A 92 -8.39 -14.74 6.50
CA ALA A 92 -8.09 -14.25 5.16
C ALA A 92 -9.03 -14.91 4.12
N PRO A 93 -9.54 -14.15 3.14
CA PRO A 93 -10.30 -14.69 2.03
C PRO A 93 -9.52 -15.73 1.21
N SER A 94 -10.16 -16.86 0.89
CA SER A 94 -9.65 -17.77 -0.14
C SER A 94 -10.01 -17.29 -1.53
N MET A 95 -9.24 -17.71 -2.55
CA MET A 95 -9.57 -17.41 -3.95
C MET A 95 -10.98 -17.87 -4.34
N SER A 96 -11.45 -19.00 -3.78
CA SER A 96 -12.83 -19.47 -3.97
C SER A 96 -13.86 -18.54 -3.35
N THR A 97 -13.58 -17.97 -2.18
CA THR A 97 -14.47 -17.00 -1.52
C THR A 97 -14.57 -15.74 -2.36
N VAL A 98 -13.44 -15.22 -2.84
CA VAL A 98 -13.40 -14.04 -3.72
C VAL A 98 -14.17 -14.30 -5.02
N ALA A 99 -13.94 -15.45 -5.65
CA ALA A 99 -14.66 -15.86 -6.86
C ALA A 99 -16.18 -15.93 -6.66
N ASN A 100 -16.63 -16.47 -5.53
CA ASN A 100 -18.04 -16.51 -5.17
C ASN A 100 -18.64 -15.11 -4.99
N PHE A 101 -17.95 -14.20 -4.30
CA PHE A 101 -18.40 -12.80 -4.17
C PHE A 101 -18.38 -12.05 -5.49
N ALA A 102 -17.41 -12.34 -6.35
CA ALA A 102 -17.31 -11.76 -7.68
C ALA A 102 -18.41 -12.31 -8.59
N GLY A 103 -18.87 -13.55 -8.41
CA GLY A 103 -19.74 -14.24 -9.37
C GLY A 103 -18.99 -14.61 -10.64
N LEU A 104 -17.72 -15.00 -10.50
CA LEU A 104 -16.82 -15.41 -11.57
C LEU A 104 -16.23 -16.79 -11.25
N PRO A 105 -15.82 -17.59 -12.26
CA PRO A 105 -15.09 -18.83 -12.02
C PRO A 105 -13.77 -18.55 -11.28
N GLN A 106 -13.40 -19.41 -10.31
CA GLN A 106 -12.13 -19.25 -9.59
C GLN A 106 -10.92 -19.23 -10.53
N THR A 107 -10.95 -20.04 -11.61
CA THR A 107 -9.89 -20.07 -12.63
C THR A 107 -9.69 -18.71 -13.30
N HIS A 108 -10.80 -17.97 -13.51
CA HIS A 108 -10.78 -16.62 -14.06
C HIS A 108 -10.14 -15.65 -13.07
N VAL A 109 -10.57 -15.69 -11.79
CA VAL A 109 -9.94 -14.85 -10.75
C VAL A 109 -8.44 -15.11 -10.64
N THR A 110 -8.02 -16.38 -10.61
CA THR A 110 -6.60 -16.76 -10.53
C THR A 110 -5.79 -16.43 -11.78
N HIS A 111 -6.45 -16.18 -12.92
CA HIS A 111 -5.77 -15.72 -14.12
C HIS A 111 -5.29 -14.27 -13.98
N TYR A 112 -6.12 -13.41 -13.37
CA TYR A 112 -5.80 -12.02 -13.09
C TYR A 112 -4.91 -11.86 -11.86
N PHE A 113 -5.28 -12.56 -10.79
CA PHE A 113 -4.60 -12.49 -9.49
C PHE A 113 -4.28 -13.91 -9.01
N PRO A 114 -3.08 -14.43 -9.32
CA PRO A 114 -2.71 -15.80 -9.01
C PRO A 114 -2.81 -16.17 -7.52
N THR A 115 -2.52 -15.20 -6.64
CA THR A 115 -2.46 -15.40 -5.20
C THR A 115 -3.23 -14.35 -4.41
N PHE A 116 -3.41 -14.62 -3.11
CA PHE A 116 -3.91 -13.63 -2.16
C PHE A 116 -3.03 -12.38 -2.13
N ASP A 117 -1.71 -12.55 -2.22
CA ASP A 117 -0.75 -11.45 -2.19
C ASP A 117 -0.89 -10.51 -3.40
N ASP A 118 -1.24 -11.04 -4.58
CA ASP A 118 -1.56 -10.23 -5.76
C ASP A 118 -2.82 -9.39 -5.53
N LEU A 119 -3.88 -9.99 -4.97
CA LEU A 119 -5.10 -9.28 -4.61
C LEU A 119 -4.85 -8.19 -3.57
N ALA A 120 -4.06 -8.50 -2.53
CA ALA A 120 -3.71 -7.56 -1.48
C ALA A 120 -2.92 -6.37 -2.05
N TYR A 121 -1.87 -6.64 -2.83
CA TYR A 121 -1.06 -5.61 -3.46
C TYR A 121 -1.86 -4.73 -4.42
N ALA A 122 -2.70 -5.34 -5.27
CA ALA A 122 -3.53 -4.60 -6.22
C ALA A 122 -4.61 -3.75 -5.52
N THR A 123 -5.25 -4.30 -4.48
CA THR A 123 -6.23 -3.54 -3.68
C THR A 123 -5.60 -2.32 -3.02
N ILE A 124 -4.40 -2.50 -2.45
CA ILE A 124 -3.66 -1.40 -1.81
C ILE A 124 -3.31 -0.30 -2.82
N ASN A 125 -2.82 -0.66 -4.01
CA ASN A 125 -2.53 0.32 -5.06
C ASN A 125 -3.80 0.99 -5.59
N ALA A 126 -4.91 0.26 -5.74
CA ALA A 126 -6.18 0.84 -6.19
C ALA A 126 -6.74 1.88 -5.20
N VAL A 127 -6.66 1.60 -3.88
CA VAL A 127 -7.03 2.58 -2.84
C VAL A 127 -6.08 3.78 -2.88
N ASP A 128 -4.81 3.55 -3.18
CA ASP A 128 -3.80 4.59 -3.25
C ASP A 128 -3.98 5.55 -4.42
N ASP A 129 -4.31 5.04 -5.60
CA ASP A 129 -4.50 5.82 -6.83
C ASP A 129 -5.64 6.84 -6.67
N ASN A 130 -6.69 6.50 -5.92
CA ASN A 130 -7.78 7.41 -5.57
C ASN A 130 -7.31 8.62 -4.73
N ILE A 131 -6.19 8.47 -4.00
CA ILE A 131 -5.67 9.46 -3.06
C ILE A 131 -4.50 10.25 -3.65
N LYS A 132 -3.64 9.57 -4.42
CA LYS A 132 -2.30 10.04 -4.85
C LYS A 132 -2.30 11.34 -5.63
N ALA A 133 -3.14 11.45 -6.67
CA ALA A 133 -3.06 12.55 -7.62
C ALA A 133 -3.28 13.92 -6.96
N THR A 134 -4.23 14.00 -6.03
CA THR A 134 -4.53 15.23 -5.29
C THR A 134 -3.35 15.64 -4.41
N VAL A 135 -2.79 14.71 -3.64
CA VAL A 135 -1.69 14.98 -2.70
C VAL A 135 -0.42 15.43 -3.42
N GLU A 136 -0.05 14.75 -4.51
CA GLU A 136 1.13 15.13 -5.30
C GLU A 136 1.01 16.53 -5.90
N SER A 137 -0.19 16.92 -6.36
CA SER A 137 -0.43 18.26 -6.91
C SER A 137 -0.28 19.37 -5.87
N ARG A 138 -0.56 19.08 -4.59
CA ARG A 138 -0.47 20.02 -3.47
C ARG A 138 0.95 20.15 -2.94
N LEU A 139 1.64 19.02 -2.80
CA LEU A 139 3.06 18.98 -2.41
C LEU A 139 3.97 19.69 -3.42
N ALA A 140 3.54 19.82 -4.68
CA ALA A 140 4.29 20.55 -5.70
C ALA A 140 4.29 22.08 -5.51
N VAL A 141 3.36 22.63 -4.70
CA VAL A 141 3.14 24.08 -4.58
C VAL A 141 3.11 24.58 -3.14
N ASN A 142 3.22 23.69 -2.14
CA ASN A 142 3.20 24.04 -0.73
C ASN A 142 4.16 23.13 0.06
N ASP A 143 5.04 23.75 0.85
CA ASP A 143 6.04 23.04 1.65
C ASP A 143 5.51 22.63 3.04
N ASP A 144 4.33 23.11 3.45
CA ASP A 144 3.71 22.70 4.71
C ASP A 144 3.00 21.35 4.55
N ILE A 145 3.78 20.28 4.70
CA ILE A 145 3.30 18.89 4.56
C ILE A 145 2.19 18.58 5.56
N LEU A 146 2.28 19.10 6.77
CA LEU A 146 1.26 18.84 7.78
C LEU A 146 -0.06 19.53 7.40
N ALA A 147 0.00 20.77 6.90
CA ALA A 147 -1.20 21.43 6.39
C ALA A 147 -1.83 20.67 5.22
N ILE A 148 -1.02 20.20 4.26
CA ILE A 148 -1.52 19.38 3.13
C ILE A 148 -2.14 18.09 3.65
N PHE A 149 -1.50 17.44 4.62
CA PHE A 149 -2.01 16.23 5.23
C PHE A 149 -3.40 16.46 5.86
N VAL A 150 -3.52 17.52 6.67
CA VAL A 150 -4.76 17.84 7.40
C VAL A 150 -5.85 18.35 6.46
N GLN A 151 -5.53 19.18 5.48
CA GLN A 151 -6.51 19.91 4.67
C GLN A 151 -6.88 19.20 3.37
N ASP A 152 -5.93 18.52 2.72
CA ASP A 152 -6.15 17.91 1.41
C ASP A 152 -6.25 16.39 1.49
N LEU A 153 -5.43 15.73 2.30
CA LEU A 153 -5.38 14.27 2.38
C LEU A 153 -6.43 13.70 3.34
N ALA A 154 -6.62 14.28 4.53
CA ALA A 154 -7.59 13.79 5.49
C ALA A 154 -9.03 13.66 4.92
N PRO A 155 -9.55 14.60 4.10
CA PRO A 155 -10.85 14.43 3.45
C PRO A 155 -10.92 13.21 2.52
N LEU A 156 -9.85 12.92 1.76
CA LEU A 156 -9.79 11.76 0.87
C LEU A 156 -9.75 10.46 1.67
N LEU A 157 -8.97 10.42 2.75
CA LEU A 157 -8.96 9.30 3.68
C LEU A 157 -10.34 9.07 4.31
N TYR A 158 -11.04 10.14 4.67
CA TYR A 158 -12.39 10.04 5.19
C TYR A 158 -13.39 9.52 4.16
N GLN A 159 -13.22 9.81 2.87
CA GLN A 159 -14.08 9.22 1.82
C GLN A 159 -13.87 7.71 1.70
N GLU A 160 -12.62 7.25 1.79
CA GLU A 160 -12.23 5.84 1.67
C GLU A 160 -12.27 5.07 3.00
N HIS A 161 -12.82 5.67 4.07
CA HIS A 161 -12.72 5.16 5.44
C HIS A 161 -13.18 3.71 5.62
N ALA A 162 -14.21 3.27 4.88
CA ALA A 162 -14.72 1.91 4.99
C ALA A 162 -13.67 0.86 4.56
N VAL A 163 -12.96 1.11 3.47
CA VAL A 163 -11.89 0.21 2.99
C VAL A 163 -10.65 0.37 3.86
N LEU A 164 -10.30 1.60 4.24
CA LEU A 164 -9.17 1.86 5.13
C LEU A 164 -9.35 1.18 6.49
N HIS A 165 -10.56 1.17 7.05
CA HIS A 165 -10.86 0.43 8.27
C HIS A 165 -10.49 -1.04 8.14
N ILE A 166 -10.82 -1.68 7.02
CA ILE A 166 -10.43 -3.07 6.74
C ILE A 166 -8.90 -3.17 6.68
N LEU A 167 -8.24 -2.32 5.90
CA LEU A 167 -6.78 -2.37 5.74
C LEU A 167 -6.03 -2.15 7.06
N TYR A 168 -6.55 -1.34 7.98
CA TYR A 168 -5.92 -1.09 9.29
C TYR A 168 -6.27 -2.10 10.39
N THR A 169 -7.34 -2.89 10.24
CA THR A 169 -7.84 -3.77 11.31
C THR A 169 -7.73 -5.26 11.00
N ARG A 170 -7.58 -5.66 9.74
CA ARG A 170 -7.45 -7.09 9.38
C ARG A 170 -6.01 -7.56 9.55
N PRO A 171 -5.73 -8.56 10.42
CA PRO A 171 -4.37 -8.95 10.78
C PRO A 171 -3.56 -9.52 9.60
N TYR A 172 -4.24 -10.05 8.58
CA TYR A 172 -3.63 -10.68 7.41
C TYR A 172 -3.27 -9.70 6.27
N ILE A 173 -3.63 -8.42 6.36
CA ILE A 173 -3.30 -7.40 5.34
C ILE A 173 -2.70 -6.12 5.94
N ARG A 174 -2.95 -5.86 7.23
CA ARG A 174 -2.48 -4.65 7.92
C ARG A 174 -0.98 -4.42 7.81
N GLY A 175 -0.17 -5.48 7.91
CA GLY A 175 1.29 -5.38 7.78
C GLY A 175 1.69 -4.79 6.43
N VAL A 176 1.21 -5.41 5.35
CA VAL A 176 1.44 -4.99 3.96
C VAL A 176 0.97 -3.55 3.74
N TRP A 177 -0.23 -3.21 4.21
CA TRP A 177 -0.79 -1.86 4.08
C TRP A 177 0.07 -0.79 4.76
N VAL A 178 0.47 -1.04 6.01
CA VAL A 178 1.32 -0.10 6.76
C VAL A 178 2.69 0.05 6.11
N GLN A 179 3.29 -1.03 5.61
CA GLN A 179 4.56 -0.98 4.89
C GLN A 179 4.45 -0.14 3.61
N PHE A 180 3.41 -0.40 2.80
CA PHE A 180 3.16 0.37 1.57
C PHE A 180 3.01 1.86 1.87
N LEU A 181 2.21 2.18 2.88
CA LEU A 181 1.91 3.56 3.24
C LEU A 181 3.16 4.32 3.69
N LYS A 182 4.01 3.69 4.51
CA LYS A 182 5.29 4.26 4.94
C LYS A 182 6.23 4.51 3.76
N ALA A 183 6.38 3.52 2.87
CA ALA A 183 7.18 3.65 1.66
C ALA A 183 6.67 4.81 0.78
N LYS A 184 5.35 4.94 0.63
CA LYS A 184 4.74 6.06 -0.11
C LYS A 184 5.03 7.42 0.52
N TYR A 185 4.75 7.61 1.81
CA TYR A 185 5.00 8.90 2.46
C TYR A 185 6.48 9.26 2.45
N LYS A 186 7.37 8.27 2.63
CA LYS A 186 8.81 8.48 2.50
C LYS A 186 9.19 8.96 1.10
N SER A 187 8.72 8.27 0.06
CA SER A 187 8.98 8.64 -1.33
C SER A 187 8.48 10.06 -1.65
N LEU A 188 7.25 10.39 -1.24
CA LEU A 188 6.68 11.72 -1.43
C LEU A 188 7.47 12.80 -0.67
N LEU A 189 7.79 12.55 0.60
CA LEU A 189 8.54 13.48 1.43
C LEU A 189 9.92 13.76 0.83
N LEU A 190 10.67 12.73 0.43
CA LEU A 190 12.00 12.91 -0.17
C LEU A 190 11.94 13.60 -1.53
N LYS A 191 10.88 13.36 -2.32
CA LYS A 191 10.68 13.99 -3.63
C LYS A 191 10.41 15.49 -3.53
N TYR A 192 9.56 15.92 -2.59
CA TYR A 192 9.12 17.32 -2.48
C TYR A 192 9.88 18.10 -1.41
N GLN A 193 10.54 17.43 -0.45
CA GLN A 193 11.45 18.02 0.52
C GLN A 193 12.78 17.25 0.57
N PRO A 194 13.67 17.42 -0.41
CA PRO A 194 14.95 16.69 -0.47
C PRO A 194 15.83 16.88 0.77
N ALA A 195 15.67 17.98 1.52
CA ALA A 195 16.37 18.23 2.77
C ALA A 195 16.07 17.17 3.85
N ALA A 196 14.91 16.49 3.79
CA ALA A 196 14.56 15.39 4.68
C ALA A 196 15.58 14.22 4.58
N ALA A 197 16.24 14.04 3.44
CA ALA A 197 17.29 13.04 3.28
C ALA A 197 18.50 13.26 4.22
N ASN A 198 18.70 14.48 4.72
CA ASN A 198 19.80 14.81 5.63
C ASN A 198 19.49 14.46 7.10
N ASP A 199 18.21 14.31 7.45
CA ASP A 199 17.75 13.91 8.78
C ASP A 199 16.90 12.65 8.70
N ILE A 200 17.59 11.52 8.56
CA ILE A 200 16.96 10.20 8.41
C ILE A 200 16.06 9.90 9.61
N LEU A 201 16.53 10.17 10.84
CA LEU A 201 15.76 9.86 12.04
C LEU A 201 14.53 10.75 12.18
N GLY A 202 14.66 12.07 11.96
CA GLY A 202 13.52 12.99 11.98
C GLY A 202 12.47 12.64 10.93
N THR A 203 12.91 12.26 9.73
CA THR A 203 12.06 11.78 8.64
C THR A 203 11.26 10.54 9.05
N GLU A 204 11.92 9.53 9.62
CA GLU A 204 11.25 8.32 10.08
C GLU A 204 10.27 8.62 11.22
N TYR A 205 10.65 9.43 12.23
CA TYR A 205 9.73 9.83 13.29
C TYR A 205 8.50 10.55 12.77
N PHE A 206 8.67 11.43 11.78
CA PHE A 206 7.57 12.15 11.15
C PHE A 206 6.62 11.19 10.43
N ILE A 207 7.14 10.25 9.65
CA ILE A 207 6.34 9.24 8.94
C ILE A 207 5.60 8.34 9.93
N GLU A 208 6.27 7.85 10.97
CA GLU A 208 5.64 7.03 12.01
C GLU A 208 4.53 7.78 12.74
N THR A 209 4.76 9.07 13.04
CA THR A 209 3.75 9.92 13.71
C THR A 209 2.53 10.14 12.83
N LEU A 210 2.73 10.57 11.58
CA LEU A 210 1.64 10.79 10.63
C LEU A 210 0.85 9.50 10.35
N THR A 211 1.55 8.41 10.03
CA THR A 211 0.90 7.13 9.77
C THR A 211 0.20 6.59 11.02
N GLY A 212 0.73 6.87 12.21
CA GLY A 212 0.07 6.61 13.49
C GLY A 212 -1.25 7.36 13.64
N PHE A 213 -1.29 8.66 13.35
CA PHE A 213 -2.52 9.45 13.36
C PHE A 213 -3.58 8.89 12.41
N ILE A 214 -3.20 8.54 11.17
CA ILE A 214 -4.12 7.93 10.21
C ILE A 214 -4.60 6.58 10.73
N SER A 215 -3.68 5.74 11.22
CA SER A 215 -3.99 4.40 11.70
C SER A 215 -4.99 4.45 12.86
N VAL A 216 -4.80 5.34 13.84
CA VAL A 216 -5.72 5.48 14.98
C VAL A 216 -7.09 5.95 14.51
N TRP A 217 -7.13 6.88 13.57
CA TRP A 217 -8.39 7.41 13.05
C TRP A 217 -9.15 6.37 12.22
N MET A 218 -8.50 5.80 11.21
CA MET A 218 -9.11 4.89 10.25
C MET A 218 -9.40 3.50 10.84
N SER A 219 -8.79 3.11 11.96
CA SER A 219 -9.13 1.84 12.63
C SER A 219 -10.47 1.88 13.36
N GLN A 220 -11.08 3.04 13.55
CA GLN A 220 -12.38 3.17 14.22
C GLN A 220 -13.48 2.57 13.35
N GLU A 221 -14.45 1.86 13.96
CA GLU A 221 -15.62 1.34 13.25
C GLU A 221 -16.49 2.47 12.68
N THR A 222 -16.61 3.56 13.45
CA THR A 222 -17.19 4.83 13.01
C THR A 222 -16.14 5.92 13.23
N PRO A 223 -15.39 6.32 12.18
CA PRO A 223 -14.32 7.28 12.33
C PRO A 223 -14.84 8.63 12.80
N GLU A 224 -14.10 9.28 13.72
CA GLU A 224 -14.43 10.64 14.14
C GLU A 224 -14.60 11.56 12.90
N PRO A 225 -15.56 12.50 12.92
CA PRO A 225 -15.82 13.35 11.76
C PRO A 225 -14.59 14.17 11.35
N ILE A 226 -14.44 14.44 10.05
CA ILE A 226 -13.30 15.17 9.48
C ILE A 226 -12.92 16.44 10.24
N ALA A 227 -13.89 17.28 10.62
CA ALA A 227 -13.62 18.53 11.33
C ALA A 227 -13.07 18.30 12.76
N ALA A 228 -13.51 17.24 13.43
CA ALA A 228 -13.00 16.86 14.75
C ALA A 228 -11.58 16.32 14.65
N TYR A 229 -11.31 15.45 13.66
CA TYR A 229 -9.97 14.94 13.39
C TYR A 229 -8.99 16.07 13.06
N GLN A 230 -9.35 16.97 12.14
CA GLN A 230 -8.49 18.09 11.73
C GLN A 230 -8.14 18.99 12.91
N ASN A 231 -9.12 19.32 13.76
CA ASN A 231 -8.89 20.09 14.98
C ASN A 231 -7.96 19.34 15.94
N ARG A 232 -8.19 18.04 16.16
CA ARG A 232 -7.35 17.20 17.01
C ARG A 232 -5.90 17.20 16.54
N ILE A 233 -5.64 16.92 15.26
CA ILE A 233 -4.27 16.90 14.73
C ILE A 233 -3.61 18.26 14.89
N GLN A 234 -4.31 19.35 14.55
CA GLN A 234 -3.79 20.70 14.74
C GLN A 234 -3.39 20.98 16.20
N GLN A 235 -4.20 20.55 17.18
CA GLN A 235 -3.87 20.71 18.60
C GLN A 235 -2.63 19.89 18.99
N LEU A 236 -2.57 18.63 18.57
CA LEU A 236 -1.47 17.72 18.91
C LEU A 236 -0.14 18.19 18.32
N THR A 237 -0.14 18.78 17.13
CA THR A 237 1.09 19.21 16.45
C THR A 237 1.54 20.62 16.80
N THR A 238 0.67 21.44 17.40
CA THR A 238 1.02 22.83 17.78
C THR A 238 1.29 22.99 19.28
N ARG A 239 0.85 22.05 20.11
CA ARG A 239 1.09 22.05 21.56
C ARG A 239 2.16 21.04 21.92
N ALA A 240 3.04 21.43 22.84
CA ALA A 240 3.98 20.49 23.45
C ALA A 240 3.22 19.31 24.06
N ILE A 241 3.78 18.10 23.92
CA ILE A 241 3.16 16.84 24.40
C ILE A 241 2.77 16.90 25.88
N VAL A 242 3.57 17.61 26.70
CA VAL A 242 3.30 17.82 28.13
C VAL A 242 1.96 18.51 28.41
N ASN A 243 1.41 19.24 27.43
CA ASN A 243 0.16 20.00 27.53
C ASN A 243 -1.02 19.27 26.85
N TRP A 244 -0.92 17.96 26.59
CA TRP A 244 -2.00 17.17 25.95
C TRP A 244 -3.06 16.66 26.94
N HIS A 245 -2.87 16.86 28.24
CA HIS A 245 -3.78 16.39 29.30
C HIS A 245 -4.69 17.47 29.90
N ASP A 246 -4.61 18.70 29.40
CA ASP A 246 -5.44 19.85 29.80
C ASP A 246 -6.56 20.13 28.79
#